data_AF-A0A6P5LN61-F1
#
_entry.id   AF-A0A6P5LN61-F1
#
_cell.length_a   1.000
_cell.length_b   1.000
_cell.length_c   1.000
_cell.angle_alpha   90.00
_cell.angle_beta   90.00
_cell.angle_gamma   90.00
#
_symmetry.space_group_name_H-M   'P 1'
#
loop_
_entity.id
_entity.type
_entity.pdbx_description
1 polymer ?
#
loop_
_entity_poly.entity_id
_entity_poly.type
_entity_poly.pdbx_seq_one_letter_code
_entity_poly.pdbx_strand_id
1 'polypeptide(L)'
;MASSVAVPVGFHYETKYVVLSYLGLLSREKPREQDPLSAQGVQPSTSLQLLDQELLLKVKTEIEEELRSLNEEISGAFTSTGFDCHTSPVFSPVNPESSIEDCLAHLGQKVSLELKERMHEALQTLLSQFWCP
;
A
#
# COMPACT_ATOMS: atom_id res chain seq x y z
N MET A 1 20.40 21.58 -16.46
CA MET A 1 19.40 20.80 -17.21
C MET A 1 18.99 19.64 -16.31
N ALA A 2 17.74 19.58 -15.86
CA ALA A 2 17.25 18.41 -15.15
C ALA A 2 17.01 17.30 -16.18
N SER A 3 17.82 16.25 -16.16
CA SER A 3 17.63 15.08 -17.01
C SER A 3 16.36 14.37 -16.56
N SER A 4 15.31 14.38 -17.38
CA SER A 4 14.13 13.53 -17.15
C SER A 4 14.57 12.08 -17.37
N VAL A 5 14.76 11.34 -16.28
CA VAL A 5 15.03 9.91 -16.35
C VAL A 5 13.72 9.23 -16.72
N ALA A 6 13.69 8.55 -17.86
CA ALA A 6 12.55 7.73 -18.25
C ALA A 6 12.38 6.62 -17.21
N VAL A 7 11.15 6.43 -16.74
CA VAL A 7 10.82 5.40 -15.77
C VAL A 7 11.02 4.02 -16.43
N PRO A 8 11.71 3.07 -15.77
CA PRO A 8 11.88 1.71 -16.30
C PRO A 8 10.54 1.05 -16.60
N VAL A 9 10.45 0.27 -17.68
CA VAL A 9 9.21 -0.43 -18.06
C VAL A 9 8.66 -1.30 -16.93
N GLY A 10 9.55 -1.97 -16.19
CA GLY A 10 9.20 -2.82 -15.05
C GLY A 10 8.48 -2.10 -13.92
N PHE A 11 8.68 -0.78 -13.77
CA PHE A 11 8.11 0.01 -12.69
C PHE A 11 6.59 -0.03 -12.68
N HIS A 12 5.95 -0.08 -13.85
CA HIS A 12 4.50 -0.17 -13.95
C HIS A 12 3.99 -1.48 -13.31
N TYR A 13 4.58 -2.60 -13.68
CA TYR A 13 4.19 -3.92 -13.18
C TYR A 13 4.47 -4.06 -11.68
N GLU A 14 5.65 -3.62 -11.25
CA GLU A 14 6.07 -3.63 -9.85
C GLU A 14 5.12 -2.81 -8.99
N THR A 15 4.83 -1.58 -9.41
CA THR A 15 3.94 -0.68 -8.67
C THR A 15 2.51 -1.22 -8.62
N LYS A 16 1.98 -1.70 -9.74
CA LYS A 16 0.62 -2.26 -9.80
C LYS A 16 0.50 -3.48 -8.88
N TYR A 17 1.50 -4.36 -8.88
CA TYR A 17 1.54 -5.51 -7.97
C TYR A 17 1.54 -5.09 -6.50
N VAL A 18 2.44 -4.18 -6.11
CA VAL A 18 2.54 -3.68 -4.72
C VAL A 18 1.22 -3.10 -4.23
N VAL A 19 0.59 -2.25 -5.04
CA VAL A 19 -0.66 -1.58 -4.68
C VAL A 19 -1.79 -2.60 -4.53
N LEU A 20 -1.94 -3.53 -5.49
CA LEU A 20 -2.98 -4.55 -5.43
C LEU A 20 -2.79 -5.50 -4.24
N SER A 21 -1.55 -5.95 -3.99
CA SER A 21 -1.23 -6.79 -2.84
C SER A 21 -1.55 -6.09 -1.52
N TYR A 22 -1.19 -4.81 -1.38
CA TYR A 22 -1.53 -4.01 -0.20
C TYR A 22 -3.05 -3.87 0.01
N LEU A 23 -3.80 -3.52 -1.05
CA LEU A 23 -5.26 -3.42 -0.97
C LEU A 23 -5.92 -4.77 -0.64
N GLY A 24 -5.34 -5.88 -1.12
CA GLY A 24 -5.79 -7.23 -0.80
C GLY A 24 -5.62 -7.57 0.68
N LEU A 25 -4.55 -7.09 1.34
CA LEU A 25 -4.36 -7.25 2.78
C LEU A 25 -5.42 -6.49 3.59
N LEU A 26 -5.68 -5.23 3.23
CA LEU A 26 -6.72 -4.42 3.88
C LEU A 26 -8.11 -5.03 3.72
N SER A 27 -8.38 -5.67 2.58
CA SER A 27 -9.65 -6.37 2.33
C SER A 27 -9.81 -7.66 3.16
N ARG A 28 -8.70 -8.20 3.69
CA ARG A 28 -8.68 -9.41 4.54
C ARG A 28 -8.79 -9.07 6.02
N GLU A 29 -8.32 -7.89 6.43
CA GLU A 29 -8.48 -7.39 7.79
C GLU A 29 -9.98 -7.22 8.07
N LYS A 30 -10.53 -8.09 8.94
CA LYS A 30 -11.95 -8.03 9.34
C LYS A 30 -12.30 -6.60 9.77
N PRO A 31 -13.55 -6.16 9.57
CA PRO A 31 -14.05 -5.01 10.30
C PRO A 31 -13.80 -5.31 11.76
N ARG A 32 -13.02 -4.44 12.43
CA ARG A 32 -12.70 -4.54 13.86
C ARG A 32 -13.92 -5.10 14.58
N GLU A 33 -13.76 -6.26 15.22
CA GLU A 33 -14.73 -6.74 16.20
C GLU A 33 -15.00 -5.54 17.10
N GLN A 34 -16.21 -4.99 16.99
CA GLN A 34 -16.65 -3.93 17.86
C GLN A 34 -16.48 -4.47 19.27
N ASP A 35 -15.63 -3.82 20.06
CA ASP A 35 -15.44 -4.16 21.47
C ASP A 35 -16.82 -4.44 22.10
N PRO A 36 -17.02 -5.59 22.76
CA PRO A 36 -18.30 -5.91 23.41
C PRO A 36 -18.67 -4.92 24.54
N LEU A 37 -17.82 -3.93 24.82
CA LEU A 37 -18.07 -2.84 25.78
C LEU A 37 -18.70 -1.58 25.16
N SER A 38 -18.81 -1.47 23.83
CA SER A 38 -19.50 -0.36 23.17
C SER A 38 -21.00 -0.64 22.94
N ALA A 39 -21.64 -1.35 23.86
CA ALA A 39 -23.05 -1.71 23.81
C ALA A 39 -24.00 -0.59 24.29
N GLN A 40 -23.69 0.68 24.00
CA GLN A 40 -24.60 1.78 24.32
C GLN A 40 -24.47 2.94 23.34
N GLY A 41 -25.09 2.80 22.16
CA GLY A 41 -25.37 3.95 21.30
C GLY A 41 -25.37 3.62 19.82
N VAL A 42 -26.57 3.46 19.26
CA VAL A 42 -26.88 3.38 17.82
C VAL A 42 -26.31 2.14 17.13
N GLN A 43 -27.15 1.10 17.04
CA GLN A 43 -26.95 0.02 16.07
C GLN A 43 -26.84 0.63 14.67
N PRO A 44 -25.73 0.44 13.94
CA PRO A 44 -25.73 0.70 12.50
C PRO A 44 -26.85 -0.13 11.91
N SER A 45 -27.74 0.48 11.12
CA SER A 45 -28.83 -0.24 10.48
C SER A 45 -28.27 -1.45 9.72
N THR A 46 -28.89 -2.61 9.90
CA THR A 46 -28.46 -3.89 9.30
C THR A 46 -28.24 -3.80 7.79
N SER A 47 -28.94 -2.88 7.12
CA SER A 47 -28.76 -2.54 5.70
C SER A 47 -27.43 -1.85 5.37
N LEU A 48 -26.88 -1.00 6.24
CA LEU A 48 -25.57 -0.37 6.04
C LEU A 48 -24.42 -1.36 6.20
N GLN A 49 -24.54 -2.30 7.16
CA GLN A 49 -23.54 -3.36 7.36
C GLN A 49 -23.52 -4.36 6.20
N LEU A 50 -24.69 -4.70 5.63
CA LEU A 50 -24.78 -5.57 4.46
C LEU A 50 -24.22 -4.92 3.20
N LEU A 51 -24.49 -3.61 3.00
CA LEU A 51 -23.93 -2.87 1.88
C LEU A 51 -22.40 -2.76 1.97
N ASP A 52 -21.87 -2.54 3.18
CA ASP A 52 -20.42 -2.51 3.44
C ASP A 52 -19.76 -3.87 3.18
N GLN A 53 -20.43 -4.97 3.56
CA GLN A 53 -19.98 -6.32 3.25
C GLN A 53 -20.00 -6.63 1.75
N GLU A 54 -21.06 -6.23 1.04
CA GLU A 54 -21.17 -6.44 -0.42
C GLU A 54 -20.09 -5.63 -1.16
N LEU A 55 -19.85 -4.39 -0.73
CA LEU A 55 -18.78 -3.55 -1.26
C LEU A 55 -17.41 -4.19 -1.02
N LEU A 56 -17.14 -4.66 0.21
CA LEU A 56 -15.89 -5.32 0.56
C LEU A 56 -15.65 -6.58 -0.30
N LEU A 57 -16.69 -7.40 -0.50
CA LEU A 57 -16.61 -8.57 -1.37
C LEU A 57 -16.33 -8.19 -2.82
N LYS A 58 -17.00 -7.16 -3.33
CA LYS A 58 -16.78 -6.65 -4.68
C LYS A 58 -15.35 -6.14 -4.88
N VAL A 59 -14.85 -5.34 -3.94
CA VAL A 59 -13.47 -4.83 -3.97
C VAL A 59 -12.47 -5.99 -3.93
N LYS A 60 -12.70 -6.99 -3.07
CA LYS A 60 -11.86 -8.19 -3.05
C LYS A 60 -11.83 -8.91 -4.39
N THR A 61 -12.99 -9.14 -5.02
CA THR A 61 -13.06 -9.81 -6.32
C THR A 61 -12.34 -9.01 -7.41
N GLU A 62 -12.49 -7.69 -7.41
CA GLU A 62 -11.82 -6.81 -8.38
C GLU A 62 -10.28 -6.84 -8.22
N ILE A 63 -9.78 -6.86 -6.97
CA ILE A 63 -8.35 -7.01 -6.69
C ILE A 63 -7.82 -8.36 -7.21
N GLU A 64 -8.54 -9.45 -6.97
CA GLU A 64 -8.13 -10.79 -7.44
C GLU A 64 -8.12 -10.89 -8.98
N GLU A 65 -9.08 -10.25 -9.66
CA GLU A 65 -9.14 -10.15 -11.12
C GLU A 65 -7.98 -9.31 -11.69
N GLU A 66 -7.71 -8.14 -11.11
CA GLU A 66 -6.61 -7.27 -11.53
C GLU A 66 -5.24 -7.92 -11.30
N LEU A 67 -5.06 -8.66 -10.20
CA LEU A 67 -3.83 -9.44 -9.95
C LEU A 67 -3.65 -10.54 -11.00
N ARG A 68 -4.73 -11.20 -11.42
CA ARG A 68 -4.68 -12.21 -12.48
C ARG A 68 -4.32 -11.58 -13.82
N SER A 69 -4.97 -10.48 -14.20
CA SER A 69 -4.65 -9.73 -15.42
C SER A 69 -3.19 -9.31 -15.44
N LEU A 70 -2.70 -8.77 -14.32
CA LEU A 70 -1.30 -8.34 -14.20
C LEU A 70 -0.33 -9.52 -14.41
N ASN A 71 -0.64 -10.71 -13.91
CA ASN A 71 0.19 -11.89 -14.13
C ASN A 71 0.27 -12.28 -15.63
N GLU A 72 -0.85 -12.17 -16.35
CA GLU A 72 -0.89 -12.39 -17.80
C GLU A 72 -0.07 -11.34 -18.55
N GLU A 73 -0.20 -10.06 -18.17
CA GLU A 73 0.58 -8.95 -18.74
C GLU A 73 2.08 -9.14 -18.54
N ILE A 74 2.52 -9.50 -17.32
CA ILE A 74 3.94 -9.76 -17.00
C ILE A 74 4.47 -10.95 -17.81
N SER A 75 3.68 -12.01 -17.95
CA SER A 75 4.06 -13.20 -18.73
C SER A 75 4.29 -12.86 -20.21
N GLY A 76 3.55 -11.89 -20.76
CA GLY A 76 3.75 -11.38 -22.12
C GLY A 76 4.82 -10.29 -22.26
N ALA A 77 5.25 -9.68 -21.15
CA ALA A 77 6.10 -8.49 -21.15
C ALA A 77 7.53 -8.76 -21.64
N PHE A 78 8.09 -9.95 -21.38
CA PHE A 78 9.46 -10.27 -21.81
C PHE A 78 9.61 -10.21 -23.34
N THR A 79 8.67 -10.81 -24.06
CA THR A 79 8.71 -10.86 -25.53
C THR A 79 8.46 -9.50 -26.20
N SER A 80 7.69 -8.62 -25.54
CA SER A 80 7.28 -7.33 -26.09
C SER A 80 8.18 -6.17 -25.69
N THR A 81 8.69 -6.18 -24.45
CA THR A 81 9.43 -5.07 -23.85
C THR A 81 10.81 -5.45 -23.33
N GLY A 82 11.14 -6.75 -23.28
CA GLY A 82 12.37 -7.25 -22.67
C GLY A 82 12.35 -7.26 -21.14
N PHE A 83 11.22 -6.93 -20.51
CA PHE A 83 11.07 -7.01 -19.06
C PHE A 83 11.10 -8.46 -18.57
N ASP A 84 12.11 -8.80 -17.76
CA ASP A 84 12.24 -10.10 -17.11
C ASP A 84 11.89 -9.97 -15.62
N CYS A 85 10.74 -10.51 -15.23
CA CYS A 85 10.29 -10.47 -13.84
C CYS A 85 11.22 -11.24 -12.89
N HIS A 86 12.02 -12.19 -13.37
CA HIS A 86 12.98 -12.92 -12.53
C HIS A 86 14.16 -12.06 -12.08
N THR A 87 14.37 -10.92 -12.71
CA THR A 87 15.38 -9.92 -12.30
C THR A 87 14.80 -8.84 -11.40
N SER A 88 13.47 -8.79 -11.26
CA SER A 88 12.80 -7.77 -10.46
C SER A 88 12.92 -8.10 -8.97
N PRO A 89 13.31 -7.14 -8.12
CA PRO A 89 13.35 -7.35 -6.68
C PRO A 89 11.96 -7.55 -6.05
N VAL A 90 10.90 -7.15 -6.76
CA VAL A 90 9.51 -7.30 -6.31
C VAL A 90 8.99 -8.72 -6.56
N PHE A 91 9.27 -9.27 -7.75
CA PHE A 91 8.79 -10.59 -8.15
C PHE A 91 9.77 -11.72 -7.82
N SER A 92 11.05 -11.40 -7.62
CA SER A 92 12.12 -12.35 -7.28
C SER A 92 13.04 -11.74 -6.22
N PRO A 93 12.55 -11.61 -4.98
CA PRO A 93 13.33 -11.05 -3.88
C PRO A 93 14.56 -11.93 -3.59
N VAL A 94 15.69 -11.27 -3.28
CA VAL A 94 16.98 -11.94 -2.99
C VAL A 94 16.90 -12.81 -1.73
N ASN A 95 15.99 -12.49 -0.82
CA ASN A 95 15.72 -13.27 0.39
C ASN A 95 14.26 -13.75 0.36
N PRO A 96 13.99 -15.07 0.24
CA PRO A 96 12.63 -15.60 0.19
C PRO A 96 11.87 -15.45 1.52
N GLU A 97 12.58 -15.23 2.63
CA GLU A 97 11.97 -14.98 3.94
C GLU A 97 11.59 -13.50 4.13
N SER A 98 12.05 -12.61 3.24
CA SER A 98 11.71 -11.19 3.27
C SER A 98 10.55 -10.95 2.31
N SER A 99 9.35 -10.77 2.85
CA SER A 99 8.20 -10.36 2.05
C SER A 99 8.36 -8.89 1.60
N ILE A 100 7.64 -8.49 0.54
CA ILE A 100 7.66 -7.09 0.11
C ILE A 100 6.97 -6.19 1.16
N GLU A 101 6.00 -6.75 1.87
CA GLU A 101 5.32 -6.16 3.00
C GLU A 101 6.31 -5.82 4.12
N ASP A 102 7.21 -6.75 4.46
CA ASP A 102 8.25 -6.51 5.47
C ASP A 102 9.20 -5.40 5.04
N CYS A 103 9.62 -5.39 3.77
CA CYS A 103 10.46 -4.32 3.21
C CYS A 103 9.78 -2.95 3.32
N LEU A 104 8.49 -2.88 2.95
CA LEU A 104 7.70 -1.65 3.02
C LEU A 104 7.45 -1.21 4.47
N ALA A 105 7.23 -2.15 5.39
CA ALA A 105 7.06 -1.85 6.81
C ALA A 105 8.34 -1.25 7.42
N HIS A 106 9.51 -1.83 7.12
CA HIS A 106 10.80 -1.29 7.56
C HIS A 106 11.06 0.10 6.97
N LEU A 107 10.79 0.29 5.68
CA LEU A 107 10.91 1.60 5.03
C LEU A 107 9.96 2.63 5.67
N GLY A 108 8.71 2.26 5.89
CA GLY A 108 7.71 3.11 6.53
C GLY A 108 8.10 3.52 7.96
N GLN A 109 8.64 2.58 8.75
CA GLN A 109 9.14 2.88 10.08
C GLN A 109 10.34 3.83 10.06
N LYS A 110 11.30 3.60 9.16
CA LYS A 110 12.44 4.49 8.98
C LYS A 110 12.00 5.90 8.60
N VAL A 111 11.14 6.04 7.59
CA VAL A 111 10.62 7.33 7.14
C VAL A 111 9.84 8.03 8.25
N SER A 112 9.04 7.30 9.03
CA SER A 112 8.30 7.85 10.17
C SER A 112 9.23 8.46 11.22
N LEU A 113 10.34 7.78 11.54
CA LEU A 113 11.33 8.28 12.49
C LEU A 113 12.06 9.52 11.95
N GLU A 114 12.54 9.47 10.71
CA GLU A 114 13.26 10.59 10.07
C GLU A 114 12.34 11.82 9.91
N LEU A 115 11.09 11.61 9.50
CA LEU A 115 10.11 12.68 9.33
C LEU A 115 9.73 13.29 10.68
N LYS A 116 9.60 12.48 11.74
CA LYS A 116 9.27 12.98 13.09
C LYS A 116 10.27 14.02 13.56
N GLU A 117 11.57 13.78 13.37
CA GLU A 117 12.62 14.74 13.75
C GLU A 117 12.51 16.02 12.94
N ARG A 118 12.38 15.92 11.61
CA ARG A 118 12.23 17.09 10.72
C ARG A 118 10.96 17.89 11.01
N MET A 119 9.85 17.22 11.30
CA MET A 119 8.60 17.88 11.69
C MET A 119 8.73 18.58 13.04
N HIS A 120 9.43 17.98 14.00
CA HIS A 120 9.69 18.61 15.29
C HIS A 120 10.52 19.89 15.12
N GLU A 121 11.61 19.84 14.34
CA GLU A 121 12.43 21.01 14.03
C GLU A 121 11.64 22.11 13.31
N ALA A 122 10.83 21.74 12.32
CA ALA A 122 9.97 22.69 11.60
C ALA A 122 8.95 23.34 12.53
N LEU A 123 8.33 22.56 13.42
CA LEU A 123 7.39 23.05 14.42
C LEU A 123 8.07 24.02 15.40
N GLN A 124 9.25 23.67 15.93
CA GLN A 124 10.01 24.55 16.81
C GLN A 124 10.39 25.87 16.13
N THR A 125 10.81 25.79 14.86
CA THR A 125 11.13 26.97 14.06
C THR A 125 9.91 27.89 13.93
N LEU A 126 8.76 27.33 13.58
CA LEU A 126 7.51 28.09 13.48
C LEU A 126 7.13 28.72 14.83
N LEU A 127 7.13 27.94 15.92
CA LEU A 127 6.78 28.44 17.26
C LEU A 127 7.74 29.54 17.72
N SER A 128 9.04 29.42 17.45
CA SER A 128 10.03 30.44 17.82
C SER A 128 9.84 31.78 17.09
N GLN A 129 9.28 31.76 15.87
CA GLN A 129 8.98 32.98 15.09
C GLN A 129 7.72 33.69 15.58
N PHE A 130 6.74 32.95 16.11
CA PHE A 130 5.48 33.51 16.60
C PHE A 130 5.46 33.79 18.11
N TRP A 131 6.42 33.25 18.87
CA TRP A 131 6.40 33.26 20.34
C TRP A 131 7.68 33.79 20.98
N CYS A 132 8.36 34.75 20.35
CA CYS A 132 9.29 35.62 21.07
C CYS A 132 8.55 36.83 21.67
N PRO A 133 8.55 37.03 23.00
CA PRO A 133 8.14 38.29 23.62
C PRO A 133 9.12 39.45 23.32
#